data_AF-A0A2J7PGP3-F1
#
_entry.id   AF-A0A2J7PGP3-F1
#
_cell.length_a   1.000
_cell.length_b   1.000
_cell.length_c   1.000
_cell.angle_alpha   90.00
_cell.angle_beta   90.00
_cell.angle_gamma   90.00
#
_symmetry.space_group_name_H-M   'P 1'
#
loop_
_entity.id
_entity.type
_entity.pdbx_description
1 polymer ?
#
loop_
_entity_poly.entity_id
_entity_poly.type
_entity_poly.pdbx_seq_one_letter_code
_entity_poly.pdbx_strand_id
1 'polypeptide(L)'
;MARTAEVKRDARIGEAEARRDAQIKEAIAEEERMAARFLNDTEIAKAQRDFELKKAAYDVEVQTKKAEAELAYELQAAKTKQRIKEEQMQILVVERSQEIAVQDQEIQRRERELEATIRRPAEAEKYKLEKLAEANRNRVILEAEAEAEALRVRGEAEAFAVEAKARAEAEQMAKKADAWKDYKEAAMVDMLLDTLPKVAAEVAAPLSQAKKITMVSSGQGDVGAAKLTGEVLSIVSKVPEVVKSLTGVDIAKSVHAA
;
A
#
# COMPACT_ATOMS: atom_id res chain seq x y z
N MET A 1 -41.13 165.00 -38.08
CA MET A 1 -41.45 163.55 -37.96
C MET A 1 -40.23 162.64 -37.74
N ALA A 2 -38.98 163.14 -37.77
CA ALA A 2 -37.78 162.30 -37.59
C ALA A 2 -37.55 161.80 -36.15
N ARG A 3 -37.81 162.64 -35.13
CA ARG A 3 -37.55 162.34 -33.71
C ARG A 3 -38.43 161.22 -33.11
N THR A 4 -39.61 160.97 -33.67
CA THR A 4 -40.53 159.89 -33.23
C THR A 4 -40.19 158.53 -33.83
N ALA A 5 -39.45 158.49 -34.95
CA ALA A 5 -38.99 157.25 -35.57
C ALA A 5 -37.72 156.71 -34.89
N GLU A 6 -36.82 157.61 -34.46
CA GLU A 6 -35.62 157.27 -33.67
C GLU A 6 -36.00 156.66 -32.32
N VAL A 7 -36.91 157.28 -31.56
CA VAL A 7 -37.38 156.73 -30.27
C VAL A 7 -38.04 155.36 -30.41
N LYS A 8 -38.80 155.10 -31.48
CA LYS A 8 -39.39 153.77 -31.76
C LYS A 8 -38.35 152.74 -32.23
N ARG A 9 -37.22 153.17 -32.75
CA ARG A 9 -36.09 152.30 -33.12
C ARG A 9 -35.30 151.95 -31.87
N ASP A 10 -34.98 152.93 -31.04
CA ASP A 10 -34.23 152.74 -29.79
C ASP A 10 -35.05 151.94 -28.77
N ALA A 11 -36.37 152.14 -28.69
CA ALA A 11 -37.25 151.31 -27.88
C ALA A 11 -37.27 149.84 -28.35
N ARG A 12 -37.30 149.59 -29.67
CA ARG A 12 -37.23 148.22 -30.21
C ARG A 12 -35.86 147.57 -30.01
N ILE A 13 -34.78 148.35 -30.08
CA ILE A 13 -33.42 147.88 -29.80
C ILE A 13 -33.30 147.53 -28.31
N GLY A 14 -33.75 148.42 -27.41
CA GLY A 14 -33.77 148.17 -25.97
C GLY A 14 -34.65 146.99 -25.57
N GLU A 15 -35.82 146.81 -26.21
CA GLU A 15 -36.66 145.62 -26.00
C GLU A 15 -35.98 144.34 -26.49
N ALA A 16 -35.27 144.37 -27.63
CA ALA A 16 -34.55 143.22 -28.15
C ALA A 16 -33.32 142.85 -27.30
N GLU A 17 -32.59 143.85 -26.83
CA GLU A 17 -31.46 143.69 -25.90
C GLU A 17 -31.93 143.15 -24.54
N ALA A 18 -32.99 143.72 -23.97
CA ALA A 18 -33.57 143.22 -22.73
C ALA A 18 -34.11 141.79 -22.86
N ARG A 19 -34.72 141.43 -24.00
CA ARG A 19 -35.15 140.05 -24.28
C ARG A 19 -33.97 139.10 -24.43
N ARG A 20 -32.90 139.53 -25.11
CA ARG A 20 -31.68 138.72 -25.26
C ARG A 20 -31.01 138.47 -23.91
N ASP A 21 -30.87 139.51 -23.09
CA ASP A 21 -30.26 139.41 -21.76
C ASP A 21 -31.12 138.57 -20.81
N ALA A 22 -32.45 138.68 -20.90
CA ALA A 22 -33.37 137.80 -20.18
C ALA A 22 -33.22 136.35 -20.62
N GLN A 23 -33.14 136.07 -21.92
CA GLN A 23 -32.93 134.71 -22.45
C GLN A 23 -31.57 134.13 -22.09
N ILE A 24 -30.50 134.92 -22.08
CA ILE A 24 -29.17 134.48 -21.66
C ILE A 24 -29.19 134.14 -20.16
N LYS A 25 -29.78 134.99 -19.32
CA LYS A 25 -29.91 134.72 -17.88
C LYS A 25 -30.79 133.51 -17.59
N GLU A 26 -31.87 133.33 -18.35
CA GLU A 26 -32.75 132.15 -18.26
C GLU A 26 -32.01 130.88 -18.68
N ALA A 27 -31.24 130.91 -19.77
CA ALA A 27 -30.44 129.78 -20.23
C ALA A 27 -29.34 129.39 -19.24
N ILE A 28 -28.65 130.37 -18.63
CA ILE A 28 -27.63 130.13 -17.59
C ILE A 28 -28.27 129.53 -16.33
N ALA A 29 -29.40 130.10 -15.86
CA ALA A 29 -30.11 129.58 -14.70
C ALA A 29 -30.66 128.16 -14.95
N GLU A 30 -31.08 127.87 -16.19
CA GLU A 30 -31.52 126.53 -16.60
C GLU A 30 -30.35 125.55 -16.69
N GLU A 31 -29.20 125.97 -17.23
CA GLU A 31 -27.97 125.18 -17.28
C GLU A 31 -27.47 124.83 -15.87
N GLU A 32 -27.43 125.79 -14.95
CA GLU A 32 -27.06 125.57 -13.55
C GLU A 32 -28.04 124.60 -12.85
N ARG A 33 -29.35 124.75 -13.10
CA ARG A 33 -30.38 123.84 -12.57
C ARG A 33 -30.20 122.41 -13.11
N MET A 34 -29.96 122.26 -14.40
CA MET A 34 -29.73 120.97 -15.03
C MET A 34 -28.43 120.33 -14.55
N ALA A 35 -27.35 121.10 -14.42
CA ALA A 35 -26.08 120.64 -13.86
C ALA A 35 -26.26 120.14 -12.42
N ALA A 36 -26.96 120.90 -11.57
CA ALA A 36 -27.28 120.48 -10.21
C ALA A 36 -28.14 119.21 -10.17
N ARG A 37 -29.12 119.06 -11.07
CA ARG A 37 -29.92 117.83 -11.19
C ARG A 37 -29.09 116.63 -11.62
N PHE A 38 -28.28 116.75 -12.68
CA PHE A 38 -27.42 115.67 -13.15
C PHE A 38 -26.36 115.28 -12.11
N LEU A 39 -25.82 116.25 -11.36
CA LEU A 39 -24.93 115.94 -10.23
C LEU A 39 -25.67 115.12 -9.17
N ASN A 40 -26.88 115.51 -8.77
CA ASN A 40 -27.66 114.72 -7.82
C ASN A 40 -28.02 113.32 -8.37
N ASP A 41 -28.46 113.22 -9.62
CA ASP A 41 -28.82 111.93 -10.24
C ASP A 41 -27.60 111.01 -10.38
N THR A 42 -26.43 111.55 -10.70
CA THR A 42 -25.18 110.78 -10.76
C THR A 42 -24.75 110.29 -9.37
N GLU A 43 -24.90 111.10 -8.32
CA GLU A 43 -24.62 110.66 -6.95
C GLU A 43 -25.62 109.63 -6.46
N ILE A 44 -26.92 109.76 -6.81
CA ILE A 44 -27.94 108.74 -6.52
C ILE A 44 -27.61 107.43 -7.25
N ALA A 45 -27.25 107.49 -8.53
CA ALA A 45 -26.90 106.31 -9.31
C ALA A 45 -25.61 105.63 -8.79
N LYS A 46 -24.61 106.41 -8.35
CA LYS A 46 -23.42 105.88 -7.68
C LYS A 46 -23.79 105.19 -6.37
N ALA A 47 -24.62 105.83 -5.54
CA ALA A 47 -25.06 105.25 -4.27
C ALA A 47 -25.87 103.95 -4.48
N GLN A 48 -26.74 103.90 -5.50
CA GLN A 48 -27.47 102.70 -5.88
C GLN A 48 -26.53 101.59 -6.35
N ARG A 49 -25.61 101.88 -7.26
CA ARG A 49 -24.62 100.91 -7.73
C ARG A 49 -23.78 100.37 -6.58
N ASP A 50 -23.27 101.25 -5.72
CA ASP A 50 -22.42 100.85 -4.60
C ASP A 50 -23.21 100.05 -3.55
N PHE A 51 -24.50 100.36 -3.35
CA PHE A 51 -25.40 99.55 -2.52
C PHE A 51 -25.63 98.16 -3.12
N GLU A 52 -25.91 98.05 -4.42
CA GLU A 52 -26.09 96.77 -5.11
C GLU A 52 -24.82 95.92 -5.09
N LEU A 53 -23.65 96.53 -5.32
CA LEU A 53 -22.37 95.84 -5.23
C LEU A 53 -22.11 95.30 -3.83
N LYS A 54 -22.38 96.11 -2.78
CA LYS A 54 -22.27 95.65 -1.39
C LYS A 54 -23.26 94.54 -1.08
N LYS A 55 -24.52 94.68 -1.51
CA LYS A 55 -25.55 93.65 -1.34
C LYS A 55 -25.12 92.33 -2.00
N ALA A 56 -24.67 92.37 -3.25
CA ALA A 56 -24.19 91.19 -3.96
C ALA A 56 -22.97 90.55 -3.26
N ALA A 57 -22.04 91.36 -2.75
CA ALA A 57 -20.90 90.85 -1.99
C ALA A 57 -21.33 90.12 -0.71
N TYR A 58 -22.26 90.69 0.05
CA TYR A 58 -22.82 90.03 1.25
C TYR A 58 -23.64 88.79 0.90
N ASP A 59 -24.41 88.82 -0.18
CA ASP A 59 -25.17 87.65 -0.63
C ASP A 59 -24.23 86.51 -1.00
N VAL A 60 -23.13 86.78 -1.71
CA VAL A 60 -22.09 85.79 -2.01
C VAL A 60 -21.50 85.22 -0.72
N GLU A 61 -21.10 86.07 0.23
CA GLU A 61 -20.52 85.61 1.49
C GLU A 61 -21.50 84.73 2.30
N VAL A 62 -22.77 85.15 2.40
CA VAL A 62 -23.83 84.38 3.07
C VAL A 62 -24.05 83.04 2.37
N GLN A 63 -24.07 83.00 1.04
CA GLN A 63 -24.25 81.76 0.29
C GLN A 63 -23.03 80.84 0.41
N THR A 64 -21.81 81.37 0.37
CA THR A 64 -20.60 80.59 0.60
C THR A 64 -20.61 79.98 2.00
N LYS A 65 -20.96 80.75 3.03
CA LYS A 65 -21.05 80.25 4.41
C LYS A 65 -22.16 79.21 4.59
N LYS A 66 -23.30 79.39 3.91
CA LYS A 66 -24.38 78.38 3.88
C LYS A 66 -23.93 77.08 3.21
N ALA A 67 -23.30 77.16 2.03
CA ALA A 67 -22.79 76.00 1.32
C ALA A 67 -21.68 75.27 2.12
N GLU A 68 -20.79 76.02 2.76
CA GLU A 68 -19.78 75.45 3.68
C GLU A 68 -20.45 74.71 4.86
N ALA A 69 -21.49 75.29 5.46
CA ALA A 69 -22.22 74.67 6.56
C ALA A 69 -22.98 73.40 6.11
N GLU A 70 -23.61 73.42 4.94
CA GLU A 70 -24.28 72.26 4.35
C GLU A 70 -23.28 71.13 4.04
N LEU A 71 -22.16 71.43 3.38
CA LEU A 71 -21.11 70.45 3.11
C LEU A 71 -20.48 69.90 4.40
N ALA A 72 -20.28 70.74 5.42
CA ALA A 72 -19.79 70.30 6.71
C ALA A 72 -20.77 69.35 7.40
N TYR A 73 -22.08 69.64 7.32
CA TYR A 73 -23.13 68.77 7.83
C TYR A 73 -23.16 67.42 7.10
N GLU A 74 -23.12 67.43 5.77
CA GLU A 74 -23.06 66.21 4.95
C GLU A 74 -21.80 65.38 5.23
N LEU A 75 -20.64 66.03 5.33
CA LEU A 75 -19.39 65.38 5.67
C LEU A 75 -19.47 64.72 7.06
N GLN A 76 -20.06 65.41 8.04
CA GLN A 76 -20.22 64.86 9.38
C GLN A 76 -21.19 63.68 9.40
N ALA A 77 -22.28 63.76 8.62
CA ALA A 77 -23.21 62.65 8.44
C ALA A 77 -22.52 61.45 7.79
N ALA A 78 -21.70 61.67 6.75
CA ALA A 78 -20.94 60.62 6.08
C ALA A 78 -19.90 59.96 7.01
N LYS A 79 -19.13 60.77 7.78
CA LYS A 79 -18.19 60.26 8.80
C LYS A 79 -18.91 59.42 9.85
N THR A 80 -20.08 59.87 10.31
CA THR A 80 -20.87 59.13 11.29
C THR A 80 -21.38 57.80 10.71
N LYS A 81 -21.87 57.80 9.46
CA LYS A 81 -22.26 56.57 8.75
C LYS A 81 -21.08 55.61 8.57
N GLN A 82 -19.89 56.12 8.23
CA GLN A 82 -18.69 55.30 8.11
C GLN A 82 -18.35 54.63 9.45
N ARG A 83 -18.33 55.39 10.55
CA ARG A 83 -18.09 54.85 11.89
C ARG A 83 -19.12 53.79 12.27
N ILE A 84 -20.41 54.03 12.01
CA ILE A 84 -21.46 53.03 12.27
C ILE A 84 -21.19 51.75 11.47
N LYS A 85 -20.80 51.86 10.20
CA LYS A 85 -20.50 50.71 9.35
C LYS A 85 -19.26 49.95 9.81
N GLU A 86 -18.23 50.64 10.28
CA GLU A 86 -17.04 50.03 10.88
C GLU A 86 -17.40 49.24 12.15
N GLU A 87 -18.20 49.81 13.05
CA GLU A 87 -18.70 49.12 14.26
C GLU A 87 -19.58 47.91 13.89
N GLN A 88 -20.46 48.05 12.90
CA GLN A 88 -21.27 46.93 12.39
C GLN A 88 -20.41 45.80 11.82
N MET A 89 -19.34 46.13 11.10
CA MET A 89 -18.41 45.13 10.58
C MET A 89 -17.67 44.43 11.72
N GLN A 90 -17.29 45.15 12.79
CA GLN A 90 -16.68 44.53 13.97
C GLN A 90 -17.65 43.56 14.65
N ILE A 91 -18.92 43.93 14.82
CA ILE A 91 -19.96 43.03 15.35
C ILE A 91 -20.03 41.76 14.49
N LEU A 92 -20.07 41.90 13.16
CA LEU A 92 -20.13 40.76 12.24
C LEU A 92 -18.90 39.86 12.34
N VAL A 93 -17.70 40.45 12.47
CA VAL A 93 -16.45 39.68 12.66
C VAL A 93 -16.48 38.91 13.97
N VAL A 94 -16.95 39.54 15.06
CA VAL A 94 -17.08 38.89 16.37
C VAL A 94 -18.11 37.76 16.29
N GLU A 95 -19.29 38.00 15.73
CA GLU A 95 -20.32 36.99 15.52
C GLU A 95 -19.79 35.80 14.72
N ARG A 96 -19.13 36.06 13.58
CA ARG A 96 -18.53 35.02 12.74
C ARG A 96 -17.41 34.26 13.46
N SER A 97 -16.58 34.95 14.24
CA SER A 97 -15.54 34.30 15.03
C SER A 97 -16.13 33.39 16.11
N GLN A 98 -17.24 33.80 16.72
CA GLN A 98 -17.96 33.03 17.72
C GLN A 98 -18.64 31.80 17.07
N GLU A 99 -19.22 31.94 15.89
CA GLU A 99 -19.74 30.81 15.10
C GLU A 99 -18.64 29.77 14.82
N ILE A 100 -17.46 30.21 14.36
CA ILE A 100 -16.32 29.32 14.12
C ILE A 100 -15.91 28.62 15.42
N ALA A 101 -15.82 29.35 16.53
CA ALA A 101 -15.46 28.77 17.82
C ALA A 101 -16.48 27.72 18.30
N VAL A 102 -17.78 27.94 18.08
CA VAL A 102 -18.83 26.96 18.38
C VAL A 102 -18.71 25.74 17.46
N GLN A 103 -18.48 25.94 16.16
CA GLN A 103 -18.27 24.85 15.20
C GLN A 103 -17.04 24.01 15.55
N ASP A 104 -15.93 24.63 15.93
CA ASP A 104 -14.73 23.93 16.37
C ASP A 104 -15.00 23.09 17.62
N GLN A 105 -15.78 23.62 18.58
CA GLN A 105 -16.20 22.85 19.76
C GLN A 105 -17.12 21.69 19.39
N GLU A 106 -18.04 21.86 18.44
CA GLU A 106 -18.91 20.80 17.94
C GLU A 106 -18.10 19.71 17.23
N ILE A 107 -17.12 20.08 16.41
CA ILE A 107 -16.19 19.14 15.76
C ILE A 107 -15.44 18.35 16.81
N GLN A 108 -14.88 19.00 17.84
CA GLN A 108 -14.17 18.30 18.92
C GLN A 108 -15.07 17.33 19.69
N ARG A 109 -16.32 17.72 19.97
CA ARG A 109 -17.29 16.79 20.61
C ARG A 109 -17.55 15.60 19.70
N ARG A 110 -17.80 15.84 18.42
CA ARG A 110 -18.08 14.80 17.42
C ARG A 110 -16.88 13.87 17.21
N GLU A 111 -15.66 14.40 17.20
CA GLU A 111 -14.43 13.60 17.14
C GLU A 111 -14.32 12.68 18.36
N ARG A 112 -14.56 13.19 19.57
CA ARG A 112 -14.56 12.37 20.80
C ARG A 112 -15.65 11.31 20.78
N GLU A 113 -16.84 11.64 20.29
CA GLU A 113 -17.94 10.68 20.12
C GLU A 113 -17.58 9.58 19.11
N LEU A 114 -17.01 9.94 17.96
CA LEU A 114 -16.56 8.98 16.94
C LEU A 114 -15.40 8.12 17.44
N GLU A 115 -14.48 8.72 18.19
CA GLU A 115 -13.39 8.00 18.82
C GLU A 115 -13.92 6.96 19.82
N ALA A 116 -14.86 7.36 20.69
CA ALA A 116 -15.47 6.47 21.66
C ALA A 116 -16.35 5.38 21.03
N THR A 117 -17.10 5.70 19.97
CA THR A 117 -18.13 4.82 19.39
C THR A 117 -17.60 3.95 18.27
N ILE A 118 -16.65 4.44 17.47
CA ILE A 118 -16.16 3.74 16.27
C ILE A 118 -14.72 3.28 16.48
N ARG A 119 -13.79 4.20 16.80
CA ARG A 119 -12.36 3.83 16.85
C ARG A 119 -12.07 2.87 17.99
N ARG A 120 -12.51 3.15 19.21
CA ARG A 120 -12.23 2.30 20.37
C ARG A 120 -12.80 0.88 20.23
N PRO A 121 -14.05 0.66 19.79
CA PRO A 121 -14.55 -0.69 19.52
C PRO A 121 -13.83 -1.37 18.36
N ALA A 122 -13.53 -0.65 17.28
CA ALA A 122 -12.79 -1.22 16.15
C ALA A 122 -11.35 -1.63 16.54
N GLU A 123 -10.67 -0.83 17.38
CA GLU A 123 -9.36 -1.18 17.93
C GLU A 123 -9.44 -2.38 18.88
N ALA A 124 -10.46 -2.45 19.73
CA ALA A 124 -10.69 -3.60 20.58
C ALA A 124 -10.96 -4.89 19.77
N GLU A 125 -11.76 -4.79 18.70
CA GLU A 125 -12.04 -5.90 17.80
C GLU A 125 -10.81 -6.34 17.02
N LYS A 126 -10.04 -5.39 16.48
CA LYS A 126 -8.76 -5.65 15.82
C LYS A 126 -7.80 -6.37 16.77
N TYR A 127 -7.62 -5.86 18.00
CA TYR A 127 -6.76 -6.48 18.99
C TYR A 127 -7.22 -7.90 19.35
N LYS A 128 -8.52 -8.10 19.52
CA LYS A 128 -9.10 -9.43 19.76
C LYS A 128 -8.82 -10.39 18.60
N LEU A 129 -9.01 -9.93 17.35
CA LEU A 129 -8.78 -10.75 16.15
C LEU A 129 -7.29 -11.09 15.98
N GLU A 130 -6.40 -10.12 16.18
CA GLU A 130 -4.95 -10.34 16.15
C GLU A 130 -4.52 -11.37 17.20
N LYS A 131 -5.04 -11.26 18.43
CA LYS A 131 -4.75 -12.22 19.50
C LYS A 131 -5.32 -13.61 19.23
N LEU A 132 -6.50 -13.70 18.63
CA LEU A 132 -7.08 -14.98 18.21
C LEU A 132 -6.29 -15.60 17.05
N ALA A 133 -5.82 -14.80 16.09
CA ALA A 133 -4.98 -15.26 14.99
C ALA A 133 -3.61 -15.73 15.50
N GLU A 134 -3.00 -15.00 16.42
CA GLU A 134 -1.76 -15.38 17.10
C GLU A 134 -1.93 -16.68 17.90
N ALA A 135 -3.02 -16.81 18.67
CA ALA A 135 -3.35 -18.03 19.39
C ALA A 135 -3.55 -19.24 18.44
N ASN A 136 -4.28 -19.05 17.33
CA ASN A 136 -4.46 -20.11 16.34
C ASN A 136 -3.16 -20.51 15.66
N ARG A 137 -2.30 -19.53 15.31
CA ARG A 137 -0.98 -19.80 14.74
C ARG A 137 -0.13 -20.61 15.70
N ASN A 138 -0.09 -20.21 16.97
CA ASN A 138 0.66 -20.94 18.00
C ASN A 138 0.08 -22.34 18.23
N ARG A 139 -1.25 -22.50 18.22
CA ARG A 139 -1.88 -23.83 18.32
C ARG A 139 -1.45 -24.73 17.17
N VAL A 140 -1.50 -24.27 15.93
CA VAL A 140 -1.11 -25.07 14.75
C VAL A 140 0.38 -25.45 14.81
N ILE A 141 1.25 -24.53 15.26
CA ILE A 141 2.68 -24.83 15.43
C ILE A 141 2.87 -25.91 16.50
N LEU A 142 2.23 -25.76 17.67
CA LEU A 142 2.33 -26.74 18.76
C LEU A 142 1.75 -28.10 18.37
N GLU A 143 0.64 -28.14 17.64
CA GLU A 143 0.05 -29.38 17.10
C GLU A 143 1.01 -30.04 16.10
N ALA A 144 1.60 -29.27 15.17
CA ALA A 144 2.57 -29.80 14.21
C ALA A 144 3.86 -30.30 14.90
N GLU A 145 4.36 -29.60 15.91
CA GLU A 145 5.50 -30.04 16.72
C GLU A 145 5.18 -31.31 17.51
N ALA A 146 4.00 -31.39 18.11
CA ALA A 146 3.55 -32.58 18.82
C ALA A 146 3.37 -33.79 17.88
N GLU A 147 2.84 -33.59 16.68
CA GLU A 147 2.73 -34.62 15.65
C GLU A 147 4.10 -35.08 15.15
N ALA A 148 5.02 -34.14 14.90
CA ALA A 148 6.38 -34.45 14.49
C ALA A 148 7.13 -35.26 15.56
N GLU A 149 7.00 -34.87 16.83
CA GLU A 149 7.60 -35.59 17.95
C GLU A 149 6.97 -36.97 18.15
N ALA A 150 5.63 -37.08 18.04
CA ALA A 150 4.95 -38.37 18.09
C ALA A 150 5.40 -39.30 16.94
N LEU A 151 5.60 -38.77 15.74
CA LEU A 151 6.11 -39.51 14.60
C LEU A 151 7.57 -39.94 14.82
N ARG A 152 8.41 -39.06 15.39
CA ARG A 152 9.80 -39.39 15.75
C ARG A 152 9.86 -40.54 16.75
N VAL A 153 9.09 -40.46 17.83
CA VAL A 153 9.05 -41.51 18.86
C VAL A 153 8.50 -42.83 18.31
N ARG A 154 7.46 -42.79 17.46
CA ARG A 154 6.96 -43.99 16.78
C ARG A 154 7.99 -44.58 15.82
N GLY A 155 8.64 -43.74 15.02
CA GLY A 155 9.69 -44.16 14.08
C GLY A 155 10.88 -44.80 14.81
N GLU A 156 11.30 -44.24 15.95
CA GLU A 156 12.34 -44.82 16.81
C GLU A 156 11.90 -46.17 17.42
N ALA A 157 10.67 -46.26 17.89
CA ALA A 157 10.12 -47.52 18.42
C ALA A 157 10.01 -48.60 17.34
N GLU A 158 9.57 -48.24 16.13
CA GLU A 158 9.50 -49.15 14.98
C GLU A 158 10.90 -49.59 14.51
N ALA A 159 11.85 -48.65 14.42
CA ALA A 159 13.23 -48.95 14.07
C ALA A 159 13.85 -49.93 15.08
N PHE A 160 13.67 -49.68 16.39
CA PHE A 160 14.13 -50.58 17.44
C PHE A 160 13.47 -51.97 17.35
N ALA A 161 12.17 -52.02 17.08
CA ALA A 161 11.44 -53.28 16.92
C ALA A 161 11.93 -54.09 15.70
N VAL A 162 12.20 -53.41 14.58
CA VAL A 162 12.74 -54.03 13.35
C VAL A 162 14.16 -54.50 13.59
N GLU A 163 15.01 -53.70 14.22
CA GLU A 163 16.39 -54.09 14.57
C GLU A 163 16.41 -55.30 15.50
N ALA A 164 15.57 -55.30 16.55
CA ALA A 164 15.45 -56.43 17.48
C ALA A 164 14.98 -57.71 16.75
N LYS A 165 14.00 -57.60 15.85
CA LYS A 165 13.55 -58.74 15.01
C LYS A 165 14.65 -59.23 14.08
N ALA A 166 15.30 -58.32 13.35
CA ALA A 166 16.37 -58.66 12.41
C ALA A 166 17.56 -59.31 13.14
N ARG A 167 17.91 -58.83 14.34
CA ARG A 167 18.94 -59.45 15.19
C ARG A 167 18.51 -60.84 15.65
N ALA A 168 17.26 -61.00 16.11
CA ALA A 168 16.75 -62.30 16.51
C ALA A 168 16.74 -63.30 15.34
N GLU A 169 16.36 -62.87 14.14
CA GLU A 169 16.41 -63.67 12.92
C GLU A 169 17.85 -64.02 12.52
N ALA A 170 18.79 -63.06 12.61
CA ALA A 170 20.20 -63.31 12.36
C ALA A 170 20.80 -64.32 13.35
N GLU A 171 20.49 -64.20 14.65
CA GLU A 171 20.91 -65.16 15.68
C GLU A 171 20.28 -66.55 15.45
N GLN A 172 19.00 -66.61 15.05
CA GLN A 172 18.36 -67.87 14.68
C GLN A 172 18.99 -68.51 13.44
N MET A 173 19.30 -67.73 12.40
CA MET A 173 19.98 -68.22 11.21
C MET A 173 21.40 -68.69 11.52
N ALA A 174 22.14 -67.99 12.39
CA ALA A 174 23.46 -68.41 12.84
C ALA A 174 23.39 -69.74 13.59
N LYS A 175 22.48 -69.89 14.55
CA LYS A 175 22.27 -71.16 15.27
C LYS A 175 21.83 -72.29 14.35
N LYS A 176 20.97 -72.01 13.36
CA LYS A 176 20.61 -72.99 12.32
C LYS A 176 21.82 -73.36 11.48
N ALA A 177 22.64 -72.39 11.06
CA ALA A 177 23.84 -72.65 10.28
C ALA A 177 24.86 -73.50 11.04
N ASP A 178 25.04 -73.26 12.34
CA ASP A 178 25.92 -74.08 13.18
C ASP A 178 25.35 -75.48 13.40
N ALA A 179 24.05 -75.62 13.67
CA ALA A 179 23.40 -76.92 13.72
C ALA A 179 23.54 -77.71 12.40
N TRP A 180 23.50 -77.05 11.25
CA TRP A 180 23.68 -77.69 9.94
C TRP A 180 25.14 -78.09 9.66
N LYS A 181 26.12 -77.43 10.28
CA LYS A 181 27.53 -77.88 10.23
C LYS A 181 27.70 -79.18 11.01
N ASP A 182 27.14 -79.26 12.21
CA ASP A 182 27.20 -80.48 13.02
C ASP A 182 26.42 -81.63 12.36
N TYR A 183 25.25 -81.31 11.76
CA TYR A 183 24.49 -82.27 10.97
C TYR A 183 25.17 -82.67 9.65
N LYS A 184 26.09 -81.88 9.08
CA LYS A 184 26.78 -82.26 7.83
C LYS A 184 27.66 -83.49 8.00
N GLU A 185 28.37 -83.62 9.13
CA GLU A 185 29.22 -84.79 9.39
C GLU A 185 28.37 -86.06 9.59
N ALA A 186 27.26 -85.96 10.33
CA ALA A 186 26.35 -87.10 10.53
C ALA A 186 25.52 -87.44 9.27
N ALA A 187 25.03 -86.43 8.54
CA ALA A 187 24.22 -86.61 7.33
C ALA A 187 25.05 -87.08 6.13
N MET A 188 26.35 -86.73 6.03
CA MET A 188 27.22 -87.31 4.99
C MET A 188 27.42 -88.81 5.18
N VAL A 189 27.54 -89.29 6.42
CA VAL A 189 27.68 -90.73 6.72
C VAL A 189 26.38 -91.47 6.44
N ASP A 190 25.23 -90.90 6.84
CA ASP A 190 23.92 -91.50 6.63
C ASP A 190 23.53 -91.52 5.13
N MET A 191 23.78 -90.42 4.41
CA MET A 191 23.53 -90.37 2.96
C MET A 191 24.49 -91.28 2.18
N LEU A 192 25.72 -91.50 2.66
CA LEU A 192 26.65 -92.47 2.07
C LEU A 192 26.16 -93.92 2.31
N LEU A 193 25.70 -94.25 3.52
CA LEU A 193 25.11 -95.55 3.87
C LEU A 193 23.85 -95.87 3.05
N ASP A 194 23.04 -94.87 2.72
CA ASP A 194 21.81 -95.03 1.95
C ASP A 194 22.02 -95.04 0.42
N THR A 195 23.12 -94.44 -0.05
CA THR A 195 23.49 -94.39 -1.48
C THR A 195 24.44 -95.53 -1.89
N LEU A 196 25.23 -96.08 -0.97
CA LEU A 196 26.11 -97.24 -1.19
C LEU A 196 25.39 -98.46 -1.78
N PRO A 197 24.21 -98.88 -1.27
CA PRO A 197 23.47 -100.01 -1.82
C PRO A 197 22.95 -99.74 -3.23
N LYS A 198 22.58 -98.48 -3.54
CA LYS A 198 22.06 -98.08 -4.86
C LYS A 198 23.15 -98.06 -5.91
N VAL A 199 24.35 -97.57 -5.55
CA VAL A 199 25.53 -97.63 -6.42
C VAL A 199 25.97 -99.08 -6.60
N ALA A 200 25.99 -99.90 -5.54
CA ALA A 200 26.29 -101.32 -5.65
C ALA A 200 25.26 -102.08 -6.52
N ALA A 201 23.98 -101.75 -6.41
CA ALA A 201 22.91 -102.34 -7.23
C ALA A 201 23.00 -101.94 -8.70
N GLU A 202 23.32 -100.67 -9.02
CA GLU A 202 23.53 -100.19 -10.39
C GLU A 202 24.80 -100.78 -11.02
N VAL A 203 25.87 -100.95 -10.26
CA VAL A 203 27.09 -101.64 -10.73
C VAL A 203 26.84 -103.15 -10.92
N ALA A 204 25.93 -103.75 -10.15
CA ALA A 204 25.52 -105.15 -10.29
C ALA A 204 24.42 -105.38 -11.34
N ALA A 205 23.71 -104.34 -11.78
CA ALA A 205 22.60 -104.45 -12.74
C ALA A 205 23.01 -105.07 -14.09
N PRO A 206 24.18 -104.75 -14.68
CA PRO A 206 24.65 -105.41 -15.91
C PRO A 206 24.96 -106.91 -15.71
N LEU A 207 25.34 -107.32 -14.49
CA LEU A 207 25.64 -108.72 -14.15
C LEU A 207 24.36 -109.53 -13.93
N SER A 208 23.30 -108.93 -13.37
CA SER A 208 22.00 -109.61 -13.18
C SER A 208 21.23 -109.83 -14.49
N GLN A 209 21.51 -109.06 -15.56
CA GLN A 209 20.85 -109.21 -16.86
C GLN A 209 21.53 -110.23 -17.79
N ALA A 210 22.73 -110.72 -17.46
CA ALA A 210 23.45 -111.71 -18.24
C ALA A 210 22.93 -113.14 -17.97
N LYS A 211 21.80 -113.53 -18.60
CA LYS A 211 21.19 -114.87 -18.44
C LYS A 211 22.03 -116.05 -19.00
N LYS A 212 23.07 -115.79 -19.80
CA LYS A 212 23.99 -116.83 -20.31
C LYS A 212 25.33 -116.20 -20.69
N ILE A 213 26.31 -116.27 -19.79
CA ILE A 213 27.69 -115.91 -20.12
C ILE A 213 28.31 -117.14 -20.80
N THR A 214 28.38 -117.12 -22.12
CA THR A 214 29.00 -118.21 -22.89
C THR A 214 30.50 -117.92 -22.98
N MET A 215 31.27 -118.51 -22.06
CA MET A 215 32.72 -118.37 -22.05
C MET A 215 33.32 -119.30 -23.11
N VAL A 216 33.67 -118.74 -24.27
CA VAL A 216 34.34 -119.49 -25.34
C VAL A 216 35.82 -119.55 -25.00
N SER A 217 36.24 -120.66 -24.39
CA SER A 217 37.64 -120.91 -24.03
C SER A 217 38.38 -121.56 -25.21
N SER A 218 39.19 -120.80 -25.93
CA SER A 218 40.26 -121.34 -26.77
C SER A 218 41.45 -121.70 -25.87
N GLY A 219 41.53 -122.96 -25.42
CA GLY A 219 42.74 -123.65 -24.92
C GLY A 219 43.66 -122.95 -23.89
N GLN A 220 43.83 -123.61 -22.73
CA GLN A 220 44.84 -123.39 -21.67
C GLN A 220 44.73 -122.10 -20.83
N GLY A 221 43.95 -122.17 -19.74
CA GLY A 221 43.93 -121.23 -18.61
C GLY A 221 42.60 -121.29 -17.83
N ASP A 222 42.63 -121.13 -16.50
CA ASP A 222 41.50 -121.37 -15.58
C ASP A 222 40.16 -120.79 -16.06
N VAL A 223 39.15 -121.66 -16.13
CA VAL A 223 37.78 -121.35 -16.59
C VAL A 223 36.86 -121.27 -15.37
N GLY A 224 36.22 -120.11 -15.14
CA GLY A 224 35.24 -119.95 -14.06
C GLY A 224 35.01 -118.51 -13.61
N ALA A 225 34.17 -118.36 -12.57
CA ALA A 225 33.74 -117.09 -11.97
C ALA A 225 34.89 -116.16 -11.53
N ALA A 226 36.10 -116.70 -11.36
CA ALA A 226 37.31 -115.96 -11.01
C ALA A 226 37.75 -114.95 -12.09
N LYS A 227 37.57 -115.25 -13.39
CA LYS A 227 37.86 -114.28 -14.47
C LYS A 227 36.80 -113.18 -14.54
N LEU A 228 35.53 -113.51 -14.31
CA LEU A 228 34.43 -112.53 -14.23
C LEU A 228 34.59 -111.59 -13.04
N THR A 229 34.90 -112.13 -11.85
CA THR A 229 35.19 -111.29 -10.68
C THR A 229 36.46 -110.48 -10.87
N GLY A 230 37.49 -111.01 -11.54
CA GLY A 230 38.69 -110.25 -11.90
C GLY A 230 38.43 -109.12 -12.91
N GLU A 231 37.61 -109.34 -13.93
CA GLU A 231 37.22 -108.29 -14.89
C GLU A 231 36.31 -107.24 -14.25
N VAL A 232 35.42 -107.64 -13.33
CA VAL A 232 34.61 -106.70 -12.54
C VAL A 232 35.49 -105.89 -11.59
N LEU A 233 36.44 -106.51 -10.89
CA LEU A 233 37.40 -105.80 -10.05
C LEU A 233 38.26 -104.83 -10.87
N SER A 234 38.66 -105.23 -12.08
CA SER A 234 39.40 -104.40 -13.03
C SER A 234 38.58 -103.19 -13.49
N ILE A 235 37.30 -103.40 -13.84
CA ILE A 235 36.39 -102.30 -14.20
C ILE A 235 36.19 -101.37 -13.02
N VAL A 236 35.90 -101.89 -11.82
CA VAL A 236 35.72 -101.09 -10.60
C VAL A 236 37.01 -100.34 -10.24
N SER A 237 38.19 -100.93 -10.45
CA SER A 237 39.47 -100.24 -10.22
C SER A 237 39.77 -99.12 -11.24
N LYS A 238 39.19 -99.17 -12.45
CA LYS A 238 39.31 -98.12 -13.47
C LYS A 238 38.25 -97.02 -13.36
N VAL A 239 37.14 -97.27 -12.66
CA VAL A 239 36.10 -96.26 -12.42
C VAL A 239 36.66 -94.99 -11.75
N PRO A 240 37.53 -95.04 -10.72
CA PRO A 240 38.15 -93.85 -10.16
C PRO A 240 38.95 -93.02 -11.18
N GLU A 241 39.68 -93.66 -12.10
CA GLU A 241 40.44 -92.97 -13.15
C GLU A 241 39.54 -92.30 -14.19
N VAL A 242 38.41 -92.92 -14.53
CA VAL A 242 37.41 -92.36 -15.46
C VAL A 242 36.68 -91.17 -14.83
N VAL A 243 36.35 -91.23 -13.54
CA VAL A 243 35.74 -90.10 -12.84
C VAL A 243 36.74 -88.94 -12.70
N LYS A 244 38.01 -89.23 -12.43
CA LYS A 244 39.09 -88.23 -12.38
C LYS A 244 39.29 -87.54 -13.73
N SER A 245 39.25 -88.27 -14.85
CA SER A 245 39.44 -87.69 -16.18
C SER A 245 38.24 -86.86 -16.66
N LEU A 246 37.03 -87.17 -16.22
CA LEU A 246 35.81 -86.44 -16.60
C LEU A 246 35.48 -85.25 -15.69
N THR A 247 35.86 -85.29 -14.41
CA THR A 247 35.45 -84.29 -13.41
C THR A 247 36.60 -83.53 -12.76
N GLY A 248 37.84 -83.97 -12.97
CA GLY A 248 39.04 -83.38 -12.35
C GLY A 248 39.20 -83.67 -10.85
N VAL A 249 38.28 -84.43 -10.23
CA VAL A 249 38.30 -84.75 -8.79
C VAL A 249 38.86 -86.16 -8.56
N ASP A 250 39.91 -86.25 -7.73
CA ASP A 250 40.64 -87.48 -7.44
C ASP A 250 40.09 -88.17 -6.17
N ILE A 251 39.11 -89.04 -6.34
CA ILE A 251 38.36 -89.68 -5.23
C ILE A 251 39.25 -90.61 -4.38
N ALA A 252 40.32 -91.17 -4.96
CA ALA A 252 41.24 -92.03 -4.23
C ALA A 252 42.05 -91.27 -3.15
N LYS A 253 42.26 -89.96 -3.33
CA LYS A 253 42.93 -89.11 -2.32
C LYS A 253 41.96 -88.56 -1.27
N SER A 254 40.70 -88.32 -1.60
CA SER A 254 39.73 -87.78 -0.64
C SER A 254 39.20 -88.82 0.36
N VAL A 255 39.43 -90.12 0.14
CA VAL A 255 39.06 -91.19 1.09
C VAL A 255 40.22 -91.62 2.00
N HIS A 256 41.47 -91.20 1.72
CA HIS A 256 42.63 -91.41 2.60
C HIS A 256 43.19 -90.12 3.21
N ALA A 257 42.49 -89.00 3.04
CA ALA A 257 42.77 -87.74 3.70
C ALA A 257 41.59 -87.30 4.58
N ALA A 258 41.09 -88.26 5.38
CA ALA A 258 40.38 -87.99 6.63
C ALA A 258 41.38 -88.13 7.78
#